data_AF-A0A940KNL4-F1
#
_entry.id   AF-A0A940KNL4-F1
#
_cell.length_a   1.000
_cell.length_b   1.000
_cell.length_c   1.000
_cell.angle_alpha   90.00
_cell.angle_beta   90.00
_cell.angle_gamma   90.00
#
_symmetry.space_group_name_H-M   'P 1'
#
loop_
_entity.id
_entity.type
_entity.pdbx_description
1 polymer ?
#
loop_
_entity_poly.entity_id
_entity_poly.type
_entity_poly.pdbx_seq_one_letter_code
_entity_poly.pdbx_strand_id
1 'polypeptide(L)'
;MRNTLLPLIPFCVIIASCDAQSPKTKNMQAPATATESKPAKQSPYELHGILDPGINNMVAFALQTPTSWKMQQSFTRAWNGSTPINQVYIKLVSPDQNSTIEFLPCSPYYYADGPTTRSLRETSRAYGMPQQYNQYEMPPMSPVEYIKRVFMPYLSQKGLQLRVTAEKNLPAKQATATMQTYTAYVDGESNGRKVRLDCMINLTTTNMNGEVYYNWEAYPVIIITV
;
A
#
# COMPACT_ATOMS: atom_id res chain seq x y z
N MET A 1 15.27 39.38 -2.90
CA MET A 1 13.86 39.00 -3.09
C MET A 1 13.67 37.56 -2.63
N ARG A 2 12.50 37.29 -2.05
CA ARG A 2 12.23 36.26 -1.03
C ARG A 2 12.42 34.80 -1.49
N ASN A 3 13.11 34.04 -0.64
CA ASN A 3 12.94 32.59 -0.44
C ASN A 3 11.47 32.26 -0.16
N THR A 4 10.95 31.20 -0.79
CA THR A 4 9.85 30.41 -0.22
C THR A 4 10.09 28.94 -0.53
N LEU A 5 10.13 28.15 0.54
CA LEU A 5 10.50 26.75 0.61
C LEU A 5 9.36 26.05 1.40
N LEU A 6 9.12 24.77 1.08
CA LEU A 6 8.34 23.73 1.79
C LEU A 6 6.81 23.64 1.53
N PRO A 7 6.19 22.46 1.75
CA PRO A 7 6.55 21.13 1.23
C PRO A 7 5.31 20.29 0.80
N LEU A 8 5.51 19.24 -0.01
CA LEU A 8 4.49 18.21 -0.25
C LEU A 8 4.91 16.92 0.45
N ILE A 9 4.29 16.68 1.61
CA ILE A 9 4.37 15.44 2.38
C ILE A 9 3.17 14.57 1.95
N PRO A 10 3.36 13.38 1.38
CA PRO A 10 2.31 12.37 1.42
C PRO A 10 2.46 11.58 2.74
N PHE A 11 1.60 11.90 3.70
CA PHE A 11 1.37 11.06 4.87
C PHE A 11 0.71 9.75 4.41
N CYS A 12 1.47 8.66 4.44
CA CYS A 12 0.88 7.32 4.47
C CYS A 12 0.49 7.02 5.93
N VAL A 13 -0.79 7.21 6.26
CA VAL A 13 -1.34 6.79 7.55
C VAL A 13 -1.62 5.29 7.47
N ILE A 14 -0.76 4.47 8.09
CA ILE A 14 -1.07 3.07 8.37
C ILE A 14 -1.88 3.04 9.68
N ILE A 15 -3.20 2.81 9.56
CA ILE A 15 -4.05 2.60 10.73
C ILE A 15 -3.93 1.13 11.14
N ALA A 16 -3.10 0.85 12.16
CA ALA A 16 -3.23 -0.38 12.94
C ALA A 16 -4.22 -0.12 14.07
N SER A 17 -5.41 -0.71 13.99
CA SER A 17 -6.37 -0.75 15.09
C SER A 17 -5.93 -1.84 16.07
N CYS A 18 -5.42 -1.44 17.23
CA CYS A 18 -5.39 -2.29 18.41
C CYS A 18 -6.34 -1.67 19.44
N ASP A 19 -7.45 -2.35 19.69
CA ASP A 19 -8.35 -2.07 20.81
C ASP A 19 -7.60 -2.29 22.13
N ALA A 20 -7.47 -1.22 22.92
CA ALA A 20 -7.17 -1.34 24.34
C ALA A 20 -7.99 -0.28 25.09
N GLN A 21 -9.10 -0.75 25.67
CA GLN A 21 -9.94 0.01 26.57
C GLN A 21 -9.23 0.27 27.92
N SER A 22 -9.06 1.56 28.29
CA SER A 22 -9.31 2.26 29.58
C SER A 22 -8.80 1.68 30.94
N PRO A 23 -8.59 2.48 32.04
CA PRO A 23 -9.34 3.69 32.42
C PRO A 23 -8.55 4.90 33.00
N LYS A 24 -9.31 5.97 33.27
CA LYS A 24 -8.96 7.31 33.80
C LYS A 24 -8.53 7.31 35.28
N THR A 25 -7.63 8.21 35.68
CA THR A 25 -7.76 9.02 36.93
C THR A 25 -6.92 10.31 36.90
N LYS A 26 -7.45 11.36 37.55
CA LYS A 26 -6.98 12.75 37.69
C LYS A 26 -6.20 12.92 39.01
N ASN A 27 -5.16 13.76 39.08
CA ASN A 27 -4.90 14.77 40.16
C ASN A 27 -3.55 15.51 40.03
N MET A 28 -3.51 16.73 40.57
CA MET A 28 -2.50 17.80 40.44
C MET A 28 -1.28 17.71 41.40
N GLN A 29 -0.23 18.44 41.00
CA GLN A 29 0.80 19.19 41.77
C GLN A 29 2.16 18.56 42.20
N ALA A 30 3.21 19.38 42.00
CA ALA A 30 4.67 19.17 42.10
C ALA A 30 5.21 19.32 43.55
N PRO A 31 6.51 19.08 43.93
CA PRO A 31 7.76 19.52 43.27
C PRO A 31 8.93 18.50 43.24
N ALA A 32 10.05 18.95 42.68
CA ALA A 32 11.24 18.23 42.27
C ALA A 32 11.90 17.28 43.30
N THR A 33 12.30 16.11 42.82
CA THR A 33 13.36 15.27 43.40
C THR A 33 14.11 14.63 42.24
N ALA A 34 15.44 14.56 42.34
CA ALA A 34 16.32 13.99 41.33
C ALA A 34 15.95 12.52 41.09
N THR A 35 15.20 12.27 40.02
CA THR A 35 14.88 10.91 39.59
C THR A 35 16.11 10.35 38.91
N GLU A 36 16.69 9.28 39.48
CA GLU A 36 17.37 8.25 38.70
C GLU A 36 16.61 8.10 37.38
N SER A 37 17.32 8.20 36.26
CA SER A 37 16.71 8.02 34.94
C SER A 37 16.15 6.61 34.91
N LYS A 38 14.85 6.48 35.21
CA LYS A 38 14.05 5.30 34.90
C LYS A 38 14.46 4.88 33.50
N PRO A 39 14.85 3.61 33.26
CA PRO A 39 15.16 3.17 31.92
C PRO A 39 13.99 3.61 31.04
N ALA A 40 14.29 4.43 30.04
CA ALA A 40 13.27 4.96 29.14
C ALA A 40 12.40 3.79 28.73
N LYS A 41 11.09 3.86 29.01
CA LYS A 41 10.15 2.81 28.58
C LYS A 41 10.41 2.61 27.10
N GLN A 42 10.97 1.45 26.74
CA GLN A 42 11.19 1.14 25.34
C GLN A 42 9.83 1.21 24.68
N SER A 43 9.69 2.12 23.71
CA SER A 43 8.48 2.24 22.93
C SER A 43 8.17 0.85 22.35
N PRO A 44 6.89 0.43 22.27
CA PRO A 44 6.52 -0.80 21.59
C PRO A 44 6.81 -0.74 20.08
N TYR A 45 7.13 0.46 19.56
CA TYR A 45 7.46 0.70 18.16
C TYR A 45 8.79 1.44 18.01
N GLU A 46 9.53 1.06 16.97
CA GLU A 46 10.71 1.74 16.47
C GLU A 46 10.38 2.47 15.16
N LEU A 47 11.00 3.62 14.93
CA LEU A 47 10.83 4.38 13.69
C LEU A 47 12.01 4.08 12.76
N HIS A 48 11.72 3.55 11.57
CA HIS A 48 12.73 3.34 10.54
C HIS A 48 12.51 4.28 9.37
N GLY A 49 13.57 4.98 8.95
CA GLY A 49 13.58 5.74 7.71
C GLY A 49 13.78 4.82 6.51
N ILE A 50 12.90 4.95 5.52
CA ILE A 50 13.04 4.30 4.23
C ILE A 50 13.92 5.16 3.35
N LEU A 51 15.06 4.61 2.93
CA LEU A 51 16.11 5.37 2.25
C LEU A 51 15.91 5.35 0.74
N ASP A 52 16.12 6.51 0.12
CA ASP A 52 16.01 6.72 -1.31
C ASP A 52 17.40 6.81 -1.97
N PRO A 53 17.84 5.76 -2.68
CA PRO A 53 19.16 5.74 -3.29
C PRO A 53 19.31 6.75 -4.45
N GLY A 54 18.21 7.23 -5.04
CA GLY A 54 18.25 8.23 -6.11
C GLY A 54 18.41 9.66 -5.63
N ILE A 55 18.33 9.90 -4.32
CA ILE A 55 18.50 11.22 -3.70
C ILE A 55 19.46 11.09 -2.51
N ASN A 56 20.69 10.62 -2.78
CA ASN A 56 21.77 10.54 -1.78
C ASN A 56 21.39 9.76 -0.49
N ASN A 57 20.56 8.71 -0.60
CA ASN A 57 20.04 7.96 0.54
C ASN A 57 19.29 8.83 1.57
N MET A 58 18.63 9.91 1.13
CA MET A 58 17.70 10.64 1.98
C MET A 58 16.51 9.76 2.40
N VAL A 59 15.94 10.07 3.56
CA VAL A 59 14.70 9.42 4.02
C VAL A 59 13.53 9.87 3.15
N ALA A 60 12.99 8.97 2.33
CA ALA A 60 11.78 9.24 1.52
C ALA A 60 10.53 9.30 2.39
N PHE A 61 10.39 8.33 3.29
CA PHE A 61 9.33 8.28 4.30
C PHE A 61 9.79 7.44 5.48
N ALA A 62 9.07 7.50 6.60
CA ALA A 62 9.38 6.72 7.78
C ALA A 62 8.24 5.74 8.10
N LEU A 63 8.61 4.56 8.58
CA LEU A 63 7.70 3.50 8.98
C LEU A 63 7.90 3.19 10.45
N GLN A 64 6.80 3.15 11.21
CA GLN A 64 6.82 2.58 12.56
C GLN A 64 6.66 1.07 12.48
N THR A 65 7.60 0.33 13.04
CA THR A 65 7.57 -1.12 13.13
C THR A 65 7.58 -1.54 14.59
N PRO A 66 7.08 -2.74 14.93
CA PRO A 66 7.20 -3.22 16.30
C PRO A 66 8.67 -3.40 16.68
N THR A 67 9.01 -3.04 17.92
CA THR A 67 10.36 -3.16 18.48
C THR A 67 10.91 -4.57 18.30
N SER A 68 12.21 -4.68 18.00
CA SER A 68 12.93 -5.94 17.70
C SER A 68 12.58 -6.64 16.37
N TRP A 69 11.62 -6.15 15.58
CA TRP A 69 11.39 -6.72 14.24
C TRP A 69 12.52 -6.33 13.29
N LYS A 70 12.96 -7.29 12.46
CA LYS A 70 13.97 -7.03 11.45
C LYS A 70 13.30 -6.46 10.20
N MET A 71 13.75 -5.29 9.76
CA MET A 71 13.31 -4.67 8.52
C MET A 71 14.34 -4.86 7.40
N GLN A 72 13.88 -5.30 6.24
CA GLN A 72 14.61 -5.26 4.98
C GLN A 72 13.85 -4.35 4.02
N GLN A 73 14.57 -3.57 3.22
CA GLN A 73 13.96 -2.67 2.25
C GLN A 73 14.69 -2.72 0.91
N SER A 74 13.94 -2.48 -0.15
CA SER A 74 14.48 -2.20 -1.48
C SER A 74 13.69 -1.04 -2.07
N PHE A 75 14.39 -0.06 -2.63
CA PHE A 75 13.81 1.10 -3.28
C PHE A 75 14.39 1.19 -4.68
N THR A 76 13.52 1.11 -5.69
CA THR A 76 13.90 1.32 -7.09
C THR A 76 12.93 2.31 -7.75
N ARG A 77 13.25 2.76 -8.96
CA ARG A 77 12.36 3.60 -9.77
C ARG A 77 12.09 2.91 -11.09
N ALA A 78 10.82 2.74 -11.42
CA ALA A 78 10.40 2.36 -12.76
C ALA A 78 10.13 3.63 -13.57
N TRP A 79 10.59 3.65 -14.82
CA TRP A 79 10.31 4.73 -15.77
C TRP A 79 9.09 4.36 -16.61
N ASN A 80 8.05 5.20 -16.60
CA ASN A 80 6.85 5.03 -17.44
C ASN A 80 6.78 6.05 -18.60
N GLY A 81 7.92 6.65 -18.97
CA GLY A 81 8.03 7.70 -19.99
C GLY A 81 8.49 9.02 -19.39
N SER A 82 7.62 9.73 -18.67
CA SER A 82 7.90 11.10 -18.21
C SER A 82 8.09 11.26 -16.70
N THR A 83 7.64 10.31 -15.87
CA THR A 83 7.70 10.46 -14.41
C THR A 83 8.16 9.15 -13.76
N PRO A 84 9.18 9.19 -12.88
CA PRO A 84 9.60 7.98 -12.18
C PRO A 84 8.50 7.54 -11.20
N ILE A 85 8.15 6.26 -11.24
CA ILE A 85 7.30 5.62 -10.24
C ILE A 85 8.21 4.96 -9.21
N ASN A 86 8.03 5.32 -7.94
CA ASN A 86 8.76 4.70 -6.84
C ASN A 86 8.27 3.26 -6.63
N GLN A 87 9.19 2.32 -6.63
CA GLN A 87 8.93 0.90 -6.44
C GLN A 87 9.61 0.47 -5.14
N VAL A 88 8.81 0.42 -4.07
CA VAL A 88 9.30 0.18 -2.72
C VAL A 88 8.84 -1.20 -2.24
N TYR A 89 9.79 -2.02 -1.84
CA TYR A 89 9.56 -3.29 -1.18
C TYR A 89 10.03 -3.20 0.26
N ILE A 90 9.20 -3.63 1.20
CA ILE A 90 9.53 -3.67 2.63
C ILE A 90 9.17 -5.05 3.15
N LYS A 91 10.12 -5.69 3.82
CA LYS A 91 9.90 -6.96 4.53
C LYS A 91 10.20 -6.79 6.00
N LEU A 92 9.23 -7.14 6.82
CA LEU A 92 9.33 -7.16 8.27
C LEU A 92 9.29 -8.60 8.75
N VAL A 93 10.23 -9.00 9.60
CA VAL A 93 10.31 -10.35 10.17
C VAL A 93 10.29 -10.26 11.68
N SER A 94 9.41 -11.02 12.33
CA SER A 94 9.34 -11.07 13.79
C SER A 94 10.61 -11.67 14.41
N PRO A 95 10.92 -11.36 15.69
CA PRO A 95 12.14 -11.87 16.35
C PRO A 95 12.23 -13.40 16.37
N ASP A 96 11.08 -14.06 16.52
CA ASP A 96 10.91 -15.51 16.54
C ASP A 96 10.80 -16.13 15.14
N GLN A 97 10.81 -15.31 14.07
CA GLN A 97 10.68 -15.71 12.67
C GLN A 97 9.36 -16.42 12.31
N ASN A 98 8.36 -16.37 13.20
CA ASN A 98 7.06 -16.99 12.96
C ASN A 98 6.11 -16.10 12.15
N SER A 99 6.39 -14.80 12.09
CA SER A 99 5.59 -13.83 11.34
C SER A 99 6.45 -13.06 10.35
N THR A 100 5.92 -12.87 9.15
CA THR A 100 6.52 -12.02 8.13
C THR A 100 5.45 -11.16 7.49
N ILE A 101 5.77 -9.88 7.28
CA ILE A 101 4.93 -8.93 6.53
C ILE A 101 5.76 -8.42 5.36
N GLU A 102 5.25 -8.58 4.14
CA GLU A 102 5.90 -8.10 2.92
C GLU A 102 4.99 -7.09 2.23
N PHE A 103 5.39 -5.82 2.24
CA PHE A 103 4.79 -4.78 1.41
C PHE A 103 5.44 -4.83 0.04
N LEU A 104 4.64 -5.06 -0.98
CA LEU A 104 5.11 -5.14 -2.35
C LEU A 104 5.05 -3.80 -3.06
N PRO A 105 5.84 -3.62 -4.15
CA PRO A 105 5.77 -2.42 -4.95
C PRO A 105 4.36 -2.14 -5.48
N CYS A 106 4.00 -0.85 -5.56
CA CYS A 106 2.70 -0.45 -6.07
C CYS A 106 2.57 -0.74 -7.58
N SER A 107 1.36 -1.11 -7.99
CA SER A 107 1.01 -1.33 -9.39
C SER A 107 0.03 -0.23 -9.85
N PRO A 108 0.48 0.75 -10.65
CA PRO A 108 -0.39 1.80 -11.16
C PRO A 108 -1.13 1.35 -12.41
N TYR A 109 -2.36 1.80 -12.55
CA TYR A 109 -3.24 1.52 -13.66
C TYR A 109 -4.02 2.76 -14.07
N TYR A 110 -4.38 2.82 -15.35
CA TYR A 110 -5.25 3.82 -15.89
C TYR A 110 -6.35 3.15 -16.73
N TYR A 111 -7.49 3.81 -16.87
CA TYR A 111 -8.54 3.35 -17.77
C TYR A 111 -9.39 4.53 -18.20
N ALA A 112 -9.78 4.55 -19.47
CA ALA A 112 -10.76 5.50 -19.97
C ALA A 112 -12.02 4.75 -20.38
N ASP A 113 -13.18 5.32 -20.12
CA ASP A 113 -14.46 4.83 -20.61
C ASP A 113 -15.37 5.97 -21.03
N GLY A 114 -16.05 5.79 -22.15
CA GLY A 114 -16.96 6.77 -22.73
C GLY A 114 -17.19 6.54 -24.22
N PRO A 115 -18.10 7.31 -24.84
CA PRO A 115 -18.54 7.06 -26.21
C PRO A 115 -17.39 7.06 -27.22
N THR A 116 -16.46 8.00 -27.08
CA THR A 116 -15.31 8.15 -27.99
C THR A 116 -14.32 7.02 -27.77
N THR A 117 -13.95 6.73 -26.52
CA THR A 117 -13.03 5.62 -26.22
C THR A 117 -13.61 4.27 -26.67
N ARG A 118 -14.91 4.02 -26.47
CA ARG A 118 -15.58 2.80 -26.94
C ARG A 118 -15.59 2.70 -28.47
N SER A 119 -15.97 3.77 -29.16
CA SER A 119 -15.97 3.82 -30.63
C SER A 119 -14.58 3.58 -31.20
N LEU A 120 -13.54 4.17 -30.60
CA LEU A 120 -12.15 3.96 -31.03
C LEU A 120 -11.72 2.51 -30.80
N ARG A 121 -12.03 1.91 -29.63
CA ARG A 121 -11.73 0.50 -29.33
C ARG A 121 -12.42 -0.44 -30.30
N GLU A 122 -13.68 -0.21 -30.64
CA GLU A 122 -14.45 -0.99 -31.62
C GLU A 122 -13.86 -0.87 -33.01
N THR A 123 -13.52 0.36 -33.43
CA THR A 123 -12.88 0.63 -34.71
C THR A 123 -11.54 -0.10 -34.80
N SER A 124 -10.66 0.04 -33.79
CA SER A 124 -9.38 -0.68 -33.75
C SER A 124 -9.54 -2.20 -33.85
N ARG A 125 -10.56 -2.78 -33.19
CA ARG A 125 -10.89 -4.21 -33.30
C ARG A 125 -11.31 -4.59 -34.72
N ALA A 126 -12.16 -3.79 -35.34
CA ALA A 126 -12.63 -4.03 -36.70
C ALA A 126 -11.49 -4.00 -37.74
N TYR A 127 -10.48 -3.14 -37.52
CA TYR A 127 -9.28 -3.07 -38.36
C TYR A 127 -8.22 -4.12 -38.04
N GLY A 128 -8.50 -5.07 -37.13
CA GLY A 128 -7.54 -6.12 -36.76
C GLY A 128 -6.29 -5.58 -36.05
N MET A 129 -6.32 -4.33 -35.58
CA MET A 129 -5.23 -3.77 -34.81
C MET A 129 -5.19 -4.50 -33.47
N PRO A 130 -4.05 -5.07 -33.07
CA PRO A 130 -3.94 -5.65 -31.75
C PRO A 130 -4.27 -4.54 -30.76
N GLN A 131 -5.29 -4.78 -29.93
CA GLN A 131 -5.41 -4.02 -28.69
C GLN A 131 -4.19 -4.43 -27.88
N GLN A 132 -3.03 -3.81 -28.14
CA GLN A 132 -1.94 -3.79 -27.19
C GLN A 132 -2.54 -3.10 -25.97
N TYR A 133 -3.15 -3.91 -25.11
CA TYR A 133 -3.42 -3.55 -23.74
C TYR A 133 -2.08 -3.08 -23.24
N ASN A 134 -1.92 -1.77 -23.08
CA ASN A 134 -0.87 -1.29 -22.21
C ASN A 134 -1.05 -2.12 -20.93
N GLN A 135 0.01 -2.74 -20.44
CA GLN A 135 -0.05 -3.55 -19.22
C GLN A 135 -0.64 -2.78 -18.03
N TYR A 136 -0.63 -1.44 -18.12
CA TYR A 136 -1.21 -0.52 -17.16
C TYR A 136 -2.62 -0.02 -17.54
N GLU A 137 -3.17 -0.35 -18.72
CA GLU A 137 -4.57 -0.06 -19.06
C GLU A 137 -5.50 -1.14 -18.53
N MET A 138 -6.17 -0.88 -17.41
CA MET A 138 -7.01 -1.87 -16.73
C MET A 138 -8.22 -1.19 -16.07
N PRO A 139 -9.45 -1.68 -16.32
CA PRO A 139 -10.62 -1.13 -15.64
C PRO A 139 -10.48 -1.27 -14.11
N PRO A 140 -10.93 -0.28 -13.32
CA PRO A 140 -10.92 -0.38 -11.88
C PRO A 140 -11.67 -1.63 -11.41
N MET A 141 -11.13 -2.29 -10.39
CA MET A 141 -11.74 -3.46 -9.77
C MET A 141 -11.70 -3.35 -8.25
N SER A 142 -12.52 -4.14 -7.57
CA SER A 142 -12.47 -4.20 -6.10
C SER A 142 -11.15 -4.81 -5.63
N PRO A 143 -10.67 -4.50 -4.41
CA PRO A 143 -9.40 -5.05 -3.94
C PRO A 143 -9.41 -6.59 -3.82
N VAL A 144 -10.54 -7.22 -3.47
CA VAL A 144 -10.66 -8.70 -3.49
C VAL A 144 -10.52 -9.24 -4.92
N GLU A 145 -11.16 -8.60 -5.89
CA GLU A 145 -11.08 -9.01 -7.29
C GLU A 145 -9.65 -8.86 -7.83
N TYR A 146 -8.96 -7.78 -7.47
CA TYR A 146 -7.55 -7.58 -7.79
C TYR A 146 -6.67 -8.69 -7.19
N ILE A 147 -6.86 -8.99 -5.90
CA ILE A 147 -6.12 -10.07 -5.24
C ILE A 147 -6.30 -11.38 -6.02
N LYS A 148 -7.52 -11.73 -6.40
CA LYS A 148 -7.82 -13.02 -7.05
C LYS A 148 -7.40 -13.09 -8.51
N ARG A 149 -7.59 -12.01 -9.29
CA ARG A 149 -7.37 -12.01 -10.74
C ARG A 149 -5.96 -11.63 -11.16
N VAL A 150 -5.26 -10.86 -10.34
CA VAL A 150 -3.92 -10.34 -10.67
C VAL A 150 -2.89 -10.88 -9.70
N PHE A 151 -3.12 -10.67 -8.39
CA PHE A 151 -2.07 -10.89 -7.41
C PHE A 151 -1.81 -12.38 -7.11
N MET A 152 -2.86 -13.17 -6.87
CA MET A 152 -2.73 -14.61 -6.61
C MET A 152 -2.08 -15.36 -7.79
N PRO A 153 -2.45 -15.12 -9.07
CA PRO A 153 -1.72 -15.69 -10.20
C PRO A 153 -0.24 -15.32 -10.22
N TYR A 154 0.10 -14.05 -9.93
CA TYR A 154 1.49 -13.62 -9.79
C TYR A 154 2.22 -14.40 -8.68
N LEU A 155 1.61 -14.53 -7.50
CA LEU A 155 2.17 -15.28 -6.38
C LEU A 155 2.37 -16.76 -6.71
N SER A 156 1.41 -17.38 -7.41
CA SER A 156 1.50 -18.76 -7.86
C SER A 156 2.67 -18.97 -8.82
N GLN A 157 2.92 -18.02 -9.73
CA GLN A 157 4.10 -18.06 -10.61
C GLN A 157 5.41 -17.90 -9.84
N LYS A 158 5.37 -17.28 -8.64
CA LYS A 158 6.50 -17.16 -7.71
C LYS A 158 6.57 -18.29 -6.68
N GLY A 159 5.72 -19.32 -6.81
CA GLY A 159 5.76 -20.52 -5.98
C GLY A 159 4.91 -20.48 -4.71
N LEU A 160 4.12 -19.42 -4.48
CA LEU A 160 3.16 -19.35 -3.38
C LEU A 160 1.76 -19.74 -3.88
N GLN A 161 1.29 -20.92 -3.51
CA GLN A 161 -0.06 -21.39 -3.81
C GLN A 161 -0.95 -21.23 -2.59
N LEU A 162 -1.99 -20.41 -2.72
CA LEU A 162 -2.90 -20.09 -1.62
C LEU A 162 -4.21 -20.86 -1.76
N ARG A 163 -4.56 -21.63 -0.74
CA ARG A 163 -5.93 -22.13 -0.55
C ARG A 163 -6.73 -21.09 0.23
N VAL A 164 -7.64 -20.39 -0.45
CA VAL A 164 -8.47 -19.33 0.16
C VAL A 164 -9.43 -19.92 1.19
N THR A 165 -9.52 -19.28 2.35
CA THR A 165 -10.41 -19.65 3.46
C THR A 165 -11.42 -18.56 3.80
N ALA A 166 -11.07 -17.28 3.60
CA ALA A 166 -12.01 -16.16 3.79
C ALA A 166 -11.63 -14.95 2.93
N GLU A 167 -12.62 -14.09 2.69
CA GLU A 167 -12.45 -12.84 1.95
C GLU A 167 -13.23 -11.75 2.69
N LYS A 168 -12.68 -10.53 2.77
CA LYS A 168 -13.38 -9.41 3.40
C LYS A 168 -13.05 -8.09 2.73
N ASN A 169 -14.09 -7.40 2.28
CA ASN A 169 -14.01 -5.99 1.90
C ASN A 169 -14.20 -5.11 3.14
N LEU A 170 -13.36 -4.09 3.27
CA LEU A 170 -13.51 -3.04 4.27
C LEU A 170 -14.27 -1.85 3.67
N PRO A 171 -14.93 -1.02 4.51
CA PRO A 171 -15.61 0.18 4.02
C PRO A 171 -14.66 1.11 3.27
N ALA A 172 -15.14 1.65 2.15
CA ALA A 172 -14.42 2.66 1.40
C ALA A 172 -14.22 3.92 2.24
N LYS A 173 -13.08 4.58 2.06
CA LYS A 173 -12.72 5.83 2.73
C LYS A 173 -12.46 6.90 1.69
N GLN A 174 -12.96 8.10 1.92
CA GLN A 174 -12.59 9.25 1.12
C GLN A 174 -11.22 9.76 1.63
N ALA A 175 -10.20 9.74 0.77
CA ALA A 175 -8.86 10.21 1.14
C ALA A 175 -8.67 11.69 0.80
N THR A 176 -9.15 12.12 -0.37
CA THR A 176 -9.22 13.53 -0.79
C THR A 176 -10.52 13.77 -1.56
N ALA A 177 -10.82 15.00 -1.99
CA ALA A 177 -12.04 15.29 -2.75
C ALA A 177 -12.21 14.43 -4.03
N THR A 178 -11.11 13.99 -4.64
CA THR A 178 -11.11 13.24 -5.90
C THR A 178 -10.63 11.79 -5.75
N MET A 179 -10.08 11.42 -4.59
CA MET A 179 -9.50 10.10 -4.34
C MET A 179 -10.28 9.29 -3.30
N GLN A 180 -10.64 8.07 -3.68
CA GLN A 180 -11.25 7.07 -2.82
C GLN A 180 -10.26 5.94 -2.55
N THR A 181 -10.22 5.49 -1.30
CA THR A 181 -9.40 4.36 -0.86
C THR A 181 -10.30 3.20 -0.51
N TYR A 182 -10.03 2.05 -1.13
CA TYR A 182 -10.67 0.78 -0.85
C TYR A 182 -9.64 -0.17 -0.24
N THR A 183 -10.07 -1.01 0.69
CA THR A 183 -9.17 -2.01 1.29
C THR A 183 -9.92 -3.32 1.42
N ALA A 184 -9.24 -4.42 1.13
CA ALA A 184 -9.77 -5.75 1.39
C ALA A 184 -8.64 -6.71 1.70
N TYR A 185 -9.02 -7.87 2.20
CA TYR A 185 -8.10 -8.97 2.41
C TYR A 185 -8.68 -10.32 2.01
N VAL A 186 -7.79 -11.25 1.69
CA VAL A 186 -8.07 -12.66 1.45
C VAL A 186 -7.19 -13.47 2.40
N ASP A 187 -7.84 -14.24 3.29
CA ASP A 187 -7.17 -15.20 4.15
C ASP A 187 -7.10 -16.56 3.46
N GLY A 188 -6.05 -17.30 3.75
CA GLY A 188 -5.87 -18.65 3.27
C GLY A 188 -4.72 -19.38 3.95
N GLU A 189 -4.37 -20.52 3.38
CA GLU A 189 -3.28 -21.35 3.85
C GLU A 189 -2.37 -21.75 2.68
N SER A 190 -1.07 -21.79 2.94
CA SER A 190 -0.04 -22.25 2.00
C SER A 190 0.98 -23.08 2.77
N ASN A 191 1.18 -24.34 2.38
CA ASN A 191 2.13 -25.26 3.03
C ASN A 191 1.98 -25.34 4.57
N GLY A 192 0.74 -25.36 5.06
CA GLY A 192 0.43 -25.43 6.49
C GLY A 192 0.60 -24.11 7.26
N ARG A 193 0.96 -23.01 6.59
CA ARG A 193 1.06 -21.67 7.19
C ARG A 193 -0.17 -20.84 6.85
N LYS A 194 -0.61 -20.02 7.80
CA LYS A 194 -1.65 -19.03 7.58
C LYS A 194 -1.09 -17.87 6.77
N VAL A 195 -1.76 -17.53 5.69
CA VAL A 195 -1.38 -16.43 4.80
C VAL A 195 -2.57 -15.51 4.66
N ARG A 196 -2.33 -14.22 4.84
CA ARG A 196 -3.27 -13.15 4.54
C ARG A 196 -2.69 -12.29 3.42
N LEU A 197 -3.48 -12.07 2.37
CA LEU A 197 -3.18 -11.14 1.30
C LEU A 197 -4.06 -9.90 1.51
N ASP A 198 -3.43 -8.79 1.85
CA ASP A 198 -4.11 -7.50 1.95
C ASP A 198 -3.88 -6.70 0.68
N CYS A 199 -4.87 -5.92 0.28
CA CYS A 199 -4.72 -4.96 -0.81
C CYS A 199 -5.46 -3.67 -0.50
N MET A 200 -4.74 -2.56 -0.64
CA MET A 200 -5.33 -1.23 -0.69
C MET A 200 -5.36 -0.75 -2.15
N ILE A 201 -6.48 -0.19 -2.58
CA ILE A 201 -6.61 0.48 -3.88
C ILE A 201 -6.93 1.95 -3.64
N ASN A 202 -6.13 2.83 -4.23
CA ASN A 202 -6.47 4.24 -4.37
C ASN A 202 -7.03 4.48 -5.77
N LEU A 203 -8.19 5.10 -5.87
CA LEU A 203 -8.89 5.37 -7.12
C LEU A 203 -9.19 6.86 -7.23
N THR A 204 -8.74 7.48 -8.32
CA THR A 204 -9.13 8.82 -8.75
C THR A 204 -9.99 8.71 -9.99
N THR A 205 -11.17 9.34 -9.96
CA THR A 205 -12.09 9.38 -11.11
C THR A 205 -12.24 10.82 -11.58
N THR A 206 -12.01 11.05 -12.87
CA THR A 206 -12.13 12.37 -13.51
C THR A 206 -13.12 12.28 -14.66
N ASN A 207 -14.17 13.10 -14.64
CA ASN A 207 -15.13 13.20 -15.74
C ASN A 207 -14.76 14.40 -16.62
N MET A 208 -14.60 14.19 -17.93
CA MET A 208 -14.27 15.26 -18.86
C MET A 208 -14.86 14.96 -20.25
N ASN A 209 -15.59 15.92 -20.82
CA ASN A 209 -16.16 15.82 -22.18
C ASN A 209 -17.02 14.56 -22.44
N GLY A 210 -17.74 14.07 -21.43
CA GLY A 210 -18.56 12.84 -21.55
C GLY A 210 -17.76 11.53 -21.45
N GLU A 211 -16.45 11.63 -21.23
CA GLU A 211 -15.57 10.51 -20.91
C GLU A 211 -15.29 10.47 -19.39
N VAL A 212 -15.01 9.27 -18.90
CA VAL A 212 -14.61 8.99 -17.52
C VAL A 212 -13.20 8.41 -17.54
N TYR A 213 -12.30 9.08 -16.85
CA TYR A 213 -10.91 8.66 -16.69
C TYR A 213 -10.68 8.17 -15.27
N TYR A 214 -10.17 6.96 -15.17
CA TYR A 214 -9.78 6.33 -13.92
C TYR A 214 -8.26 6.25 -13.85
N ASN A 215 -7.71 6.73 -12.75
CA ASN A 215 -6.33 6.47 -12.36
C ASN A 215 -6.37 5.74 -11.03
N TRP A 216 -5.80 4.55 -10.95
CA TRP A 216 -5.84 3.77 -9.74
C TRP A 216 -4.56 2.99 -9.49
N GLU A 217 -4.28 2.74 -8.23
CA GLU A 217 -3.04 2.10 -7.79
C GLU A 217 -3.37 1.01 -6.79
N ALA A 218 -2.78 -0.16 -6.97
CA ALA A 218 -2.88 -1.26 -6.03
C ALA A 218 -1.62 -1.37 -5.17
N TYR A 219 -1.82 -1.58 -3.87
CA TYR A 219 -0.79 -1.73 -2.85
C TYR A 219 -0.98 -3.09 -2.17
N PRO A 220 -0.36 -4.16 -2.71
CA PRO A 220 -0.49 -5.51 -2.16
C PRO A 220 0.47 -5.73 -0.99
N VAL A 221 -0.01 -6.49 0.00
CA VAL A 221 0.77 -6.91 1.17
C VAL A 221 0.55 -8.40 1.41
N ILE A 222 1.62 -9.11 1.75
CA ILE A 222 1.58 -10.52 2.15
C ILE A 222 1.90 -10.60 3.63
N ILE A 223 1.04 -11.24 4.41
CA ILE A 223 1.26 -11.53 5.81
C ILE A 223 1.29 -13.05 5.96
N ILE A 224 2.40 -13.59 6.47
CA ILE A 224 2.57 -15.01 6.72
C ILE A 224 2.75 -15.21 8.21
N THR A 225 1.99 -16.14 8.78
CA THR A 225 2.06 -16.52 10.19
C THR A 225 2.10 -18.04 10.33
N VAL A 226 2.95 -18.53 11.23
CA VAL A 226 3.07 -19.95 11.60
C VAL A 226 2.18 -20.24 12.80
#